data_AF-A0A395MZP5-F1
#
_entry.id   AF-A0A395MZP5-F1
#
_cell.length_a   1.000
_cell.length_b   1.000
_cell.length_c   1.000
_cell.angle_alpha   90.00
_cell.angle_beta   90.00
_cell.angle_gamma   90.00
#
_symmetry.space_group_name_H-M   'P 1'
#
loop_
_entity.id
_entity.type
_entity.pdbx_description
1 polymer ?
#
loop_
_entity_poly.entity_id
_entity_poly.type
_entity_poly.pdbx_seq_one_letter_code
_entity_poly.pdbx_strand_id
1 'polypeptide(L)'
;MEDFGDNNTPHPPENRETDLMFFGPEDSGDNDVPDPPQKPERDLITFGPEDIDDNDTPAPPAPPEEDLIIFGPEDFGDNDTPNPPQKPEPDLIFFGPVEEGISNLTIAPSPSPEPKEGTFIKFVQKGISDLASAAGLTKSEKQSLDHAISVCMEGWGHEEIPETPKWQTQLGRNNSPFEYSVSFGLKTGKKQIRFAFELPAENTIQAMQQSALKLNENIKDTDLDVLLWGFGMIRYIFFLPNPIGKFTAWYGYDDPIWKIYLDPQAQGQDNAGRLISQALHHLDMTKAWHVIDDTMQFGSGLPIRLGIDLVDEKVARVEVVVDFWGHPIKNFAYFATDRYYPRNNKIVTEDEVVRLCKILLDVEDDDTAMNGEPPLVSYSFTRTENRDVELEMTLHIPVWPYMHDDAQFQERVEEWMGGLSHVLSQQQIDNLVEGYGDCLKAVARRPLEDGSGLHSWFSLRDSKKHGDMVTVHFSTEMYGALPVRESVSEEVNE
;
A
#
# COMPACT_ATOMS: atom_id res chain seq x y z
N MET A 1 -10.54 70.22 -23.65
CA MET A 1 -11.11 70.51 -22.33
C MET A 1 -10.89 69.24 -21.51
N GLU A 2 -10.02 69.34 -20.49
CA GLU A 2 -9.65 68.34 -19.45
C GLU A 2 -8.94 67.08 -19.99
N ASP A 3 -7.65 66.78 -19.78
CA ASP A 3 -6.62 66.96 -18.73
C ASP A 3 -6.79 66.10 -17.45
N PHE A 4 -5.64 65.65 -16.90
CA PHE A 4 -5.33 64.67 -15.83
C PHE A 4 -5.20 63.20 -16.29
N GLY A 5 -4.16 62.43 -15.94
CA GLY A 5 -3.04 62.66 -15.02
C GLY A 5 -2.24 61.36 -14.81
N ASP A 6 -1.01 61.53 -14.35
CA ASP A 6 0.16 60.64 -14.33
C ASP A 6 0.16 59.41 -13.38
N ASN A 7 1.01 58.45 -13.75
CA ASN A 7 1.98 57.64 -12.98
C ASN A 7 1.60 56.99 -11.63
N ASN A 8 1.76 55.67 -11.56
CA ASN A 8 2.72 55.03 -10.64
C ASN A 8 2.88 53.52 -10.93
N THR A 9 4.05 53.13 -11.42
CA THR A 9 4.52 51.74 -11.50
C THR A 9 5.77 51.62 -10.61
N PRO A 10 5.86 50.66 -9.67
CA PRO A 10 7.08 50.45 -8.92
C PRO A 10 8.06 49.55 -9.68
N HIS A 11 9.28 50.05 -9.86
CA HIS A 11 10.47 49.29 -10.26
C HIS A 11 11.04 48.45 -9.10
N PRO A 12 11.77 47.35 -9.39
CA PRO A 12 12.43 46.51 -8.40
C PRO A 12 13.76 47.14 -7.92
N PRO A 13 14.25 46.83 -6.70
CA PRO A 13 15.56 47.30 -6.26
C PRO A 13 16.72 46.48 -6.81
N GLU A 14 17.71 47.20 -7.33
CA GLU A 14 19.04 46.72 -7.72
C GLU A 14 19.98 46.42 -6.53
N ASN A 15 20.97 45.60 -6.85
CA ASN A 15 22.11 45.10 -6.08
C ASN A 15 22.87 46.12 -5.23
N ARG A 16 23.44 45.63 -4.11
CA ARG A 16 24.68 46.15 -3.52
C ARG A 16 25.68 45.01 -3.31
N GLU A 17 26.86 45.20 -3.89
CA GLU A 17 28.08 44.43 -3.71
C GLU A 17 28.81 44.78 -2.40
N THR A 18 29.86 43.98 -2.11
CA THR A 18 30.95 44.10 -1.11
C THR A 18 30.59 43.55 0.28
N ASP A 19 31.25 42.52 0.84
CA ASP A 19 32.70 42.32 0.98
C ASP A 19 33.18 40.87 0.74
N LEU A 20 34.27 40.75 -0.01
CA LEU A 20 35.13 39.59 -0.16
C LEU A 20 36.27 39.68 0.86
N MET A 21 36.35 38.74 1.82
CA MET A 21 37.57 38.53 2.60
C MET A 21 38.39 37.39 1.99
N PHE A 22 39.56 37.78 1.49
CA PHE A 22 40.69 36.92 1.16
C PHE A 22 41.39 36.44 2.45
N PHE A 23 41.73 35.16 2.53
CA PHE A 23 42.83 34.69 3.36
C PHE A 23 43.80 33.89 2.48
N GLY A 24 45.02 34.41 2.36
CA GLY A 24 46.17 33.70 1.80
C GLY A 24 46.87 32.82 2.84
N PRO A 25 47.78 31.94 2.41
CA PRO A 25 48.49 31.01 3.28
C PRO A 25 49.84 31.58 3.71
N GLU A 26 50.25 31.35 4.97
CA GLU A 26 51.64 31.08 5.36
C GLU A 26 51.77 30.74 6.87
N ASP A 27 52.27 29.54 7.10
CA ASP A 27 53.42 29.18 7.94
C ASP A 27 53.37 29.03 9.48
N SER A 28 53.91 27.86 9.87
CA SER A 28 54.69 27.53 11.09
C SER A 28 54.03 27.39 12.48
N GLY A 29 54.06 26.14 12.97
CA GLY A 29 54.55 25.75 14.31
C GLY A 29 53.68 26.07 15.53
N ASP A 30 53.10 25.05 16.18
CA ASP A 30 53.76 24.35 17.29
C ASP A 30 52.88 23.21 17.82
N ASN A 31 53.55 22.23 18.41
CA ASN A 31 53.00 21.00 18.95
C ASN A 31 52.08 21.25 20.16
N ASP A 32 50.91 20.62 20.18
CA ASP A 32 50.33 20.01 21.39
C ASP A 32 49.22 19.04 20.98
N VAL A 33 49.52 17.74 21.11
CA VAL A 33 48.55 16.65 20.93
C VAL A 33 47.80 16.50 22.26
N PRO A 34 46.46 16.65 22.30
CA PRO A 34 45.69 16.17 23.43
C PRO A 34 45.51 14.66 23.33
N ASP A 35 45.83 13.95 24.42
CA ASP A 35 45.59 12.51 24.56
C ASP A 35 44.13 12.14 24.22
N PRO A 36 43.90 11.00 23.54
CA PRO A 36 42.55 10.52 23.29
C PRO A 36 41.86 10.09 24.60
N PRO A 37 40.53 10.29 24.73
CA PRO A 37 39.79 9.94 25.93
C PRO A 37 39.86 8.42 26.19
N GLN A 38 40.19 8.08 27.44
CA GLN A 38 40.21 6.71 27.95
C GLN A 38 38.84 6.05 27.79
N LYS A 39 38.83 4.84 27.25
CA LYS A 39 37.65 3.95 27.22
C LYS A 39 37.19 3.65 28.65
N PRO A 40 35.88 3.63 28.93
CA PRO A 40 35.38 3.14 30.21
C PRO A 40 35.63 1.63 30.33
N GLU A 41 36.28 1.24 31.42
CA GLU A 41 36.42 -0.15 31.86
C GLU A 41 35.04 -0.76 32.07
N ARG A 42 34.81 -1.91 31.43
CA ARG A 42 33.64 -2.75 31.69
C ARG A 42 34.00 -3.68 32.84
N ASP A 43 33.36 -3.49 33.98
CA ASP A 43 33.32 -4.46 35.06
C ASP A 43 32.67 -5.75 34.56
N LEU A 44 33.50 -6.75 34.28
CA LEU A 44 33.10 -8.14 34.06
C LEU A 44 32.73 -8.74 35.41
N ILE A 45 31.43 -8.77 35.71
CA ILE A 45 30.89 -9.61 36.78
C ILE A 45 30.90 -11.06 36.28
N THR A 46 31.90 -11.82 36.71
CA THR A 46 31.94 -13.28 36.58
C THR A 46 31.12 -13.91 37.69
N PHE A 47 30.06 -14.64 37.34
CA PHE A 47 29.41 -15.59 38.24
C PHE A 47 30.08 -16.96 38.05
N GLY A 48 30.70 -17.47 39.12
CA GLY A 48 31.15 -18.85 39.20
C GLY A 48 29.99 -19.80 39.51
N PRO A 49 30.13 -21.12 39.26
CA PRO A 49 29.10 -22.08 39.54
C PRO A 49 29.06 -22.37 41.04
N GLU A 50 27.93 -22.09 41.69
CA GLU A 50 27.63 -22.62 43.02
C GLU A 50 26.91 -23.96 42.86
N ASP A 51 27.41 -24.95 43.59
CA ASP A 51 26.85 -26.28 43.77
C ASP A 51 25.43 -26.18 44.38
N ILE A 52 24.44 -26.73 43.68
CA ILE A 52 23.09 -26.92 44.23
C ILE A 52 22.94 -28.41 44.57
N ASP A 53 22.78 -28.67 45.87
CA ASP A 53 22.40 -29.95 46.45
C ASP A 53 21.01 -30.38 45.96
N ASP A 54 20.95 -31.54 45.31
CA ASP A 54 19.73 -32.30 45.05
C ASP A 54 19.25 -32.96 46.35
N ASN A 55 18.23 -32.37 47.00
CA ASN A 55 17.19 -33.08 47.76
C ASN A 55 16.24 -32.07 48.43
N ASP A 56 15.13 -31.77 47.77
CA ASP A 56 13.79 -31.63 48.38
C ASP A 56 12.82 -31.04 47.35
N THR A 57 12.13 -31.92 46.62
CA THR A 57 11.02 -31.52 45.74
C THR A 57 9.70 -31.81 46.46
N PRO A 58 8.91 -30.81 46.88
CA PRO A 58 7.54 -31.02 47.33
C PRO A 58 6.63 -31.31 46.12
N ALA A 59 5.68 -32.22 46.31
CA ALA A 59 4.66 -32.53 45.31
C ALA A 59 3.83 -31.29 44.91
N PRO A 60 3.39 -31.17 43.65
CA PRO A 60 2.60 -30.04 43.19
C PRO A 60 1.21 -30.00 43.85
N PRO A 61 0.67 -28.80 44.15
CA PRO A 61 -0.68 -28.67 44.67
C PRO A 61 -1.72 -29.02 43.61
N ALA A 62 -2.85 -29.57 44.05
CA ALA A 62 -4.03 -29.86 43.23
C ALA A 62 -4.59 -28.56 42.60
N PRO A 63 -5.19 -28.65 41.40
CA PRO A 63 -5.81 -27.50 40.74
C PRO A 63 -7.02 -26.97 41.55
N PRO A 64 -7.24 -25.65 41.57
CA PRO A 64 -8.38 -25.06 42.28
C PRO A 64 -9.71 -25.38 41.58
N GLU A 65 -10.74 -25.62 42.37
CA GLU A 65 -12.13 -25.79 41.92
C GLU A 65 -12.64 -24.49 41.26
N GLU A 66 -13.27 -24.63 40.10
CA GLU A 66 -13.90 -23.54 39.36
C GLU A 66 -15.24 -23.14 40.01
N ASP A 67 -15.23 -22.04 40.77
CA ASP A 67 -16.46 -21.35 41.16
C ASP A 67 -16.97 -20.51 39.98
N LEU A 68 -17.99 -21.03 39.31
CA LEU A 68 -18.81 -20.32 38.32
C LEU A 68 -19.56 -19.16 38.98
N ILE A 69 -19.06 -17.93 38.79
CA ILE A 69 -19.78 -16.70 39.13
C ILE A 69 -20.75 -16.38 37.98
N ILE A 70 -22.03 -16.67 38.19
CA ILE A 70 -23.13 -16.26 37.33
C ILE A 70 -23.54 -14.83 37.72
N PHE A 71 -23.37 -13.86 36.82
CA PHE A 71 -23.99 -12.54 36.96
C PHE A 71 -25.45 -12.61 36.48
N GLY A 72 -26.39 -12.57 37.43
CA GLY A 72 -27.80 -12.29 37.15
C GLY A 72 -28.07 -10.77 37.14
N PRO A 73 -28.98 -10.27 36.29
CA PRO A 73 -29.38 -8.87 36.34
C PRO A 73 -30.61 -8.72 37.25
N GLU A 74 -30.49 -7.95 38.33
CA GLU A 74 -31.65 -7.36 39.00
C GLU A 74 -31.44 -5.86 39.23
N ASP A 75 -32.58 -5.16 39.11
CA ASP A 75 -32.94 -3.84 39.62
C ASP A 75 -32.50 -2.56 38.89
N PHE A 76 -33.37 -2.15 37.95
CA PHE A 76 -33.81 -0.76 37.84
C PHE A 76 -35.33 -0.65 37.65
N GLY A 77 -36.03 -0.23 38.71
CA GLY A 77 -37.00 0.86 38.71
C GLY A 77 -38.36 0.67 38.02
N ASP A 78 -39.41 0.61 38.84
CA ASP A 78 -40.81 0.85 38.49
C ASP A 78 -41.02 2.18 37.73
N ASN A 79 -41.76 2.11 36.62
CA ASN A 79 -42.57 3.22 36.13
C ASN A 79 -43.78 2.70 35.32
N ASP A 80 -44.97 2.97 35.85
CA ASP A 80 -46.27 2.79 35.20
C ASP A 80 -46.41 3.66 33.93
N THR A 81 -46.69 3.07 32.76
CA THR A 81 -47.57 3.62 31.68
C THR A 81 -47.72 2.62 30.49
N PRO A 82 -48.76 2.75 29.64
CA PRO A 82 -49.48 1.61 29.06
C PRO A 82 -48.90 1.03 27.75
N ASN A 83 -49.21 -0.25 27.53
CA ASN A 83 -48.85 -1.09 26.38
C ASN A 83 -48.95 -0.37 25.00
N PRO A 84 -47.87 -0.39 24.19
CA PRO A 84 -47.95 -0.15 22.75
C PRO A 84 -48.32 -1.44 21.99
N PRO A 85 -48.80 -1.33 20.73
CA PRO A 85 -49.29 -2.47 19.97
C PRO A 85 -48.17 -3.44 19.58
N GLN A 86 -48.51 -4.74 19.55
CA GLN A 86 -47.65 -5.83 19.10
C GLN A 86 -47.04 -5.52 17.72
N LYS A 87 -45.71 -5.45 17.67
CA LYS A 87 -44.94 -5.58 16.42
C LYS A 87 -44.93 -7.05 15.99
N PRO A 88 -44.99 -7.35 14.68
CA PRO A 88 -44.79 -8.71 14.18
C PRO A 88 -43.34 -9.13 14.43
N GLU A 89 -43.15 -10.38 14.84
CA GLU A 89 -41.85 -11.05 14.96
C GLU A 89 -41.11 -10.98 13.60
N PRO A 90 -39.80 -10.66 13.56
CA PRO A 90 -39.03 -10.86 12.36
C PRO A 90 -38.75 -12.36 12.20
N ASP A 91 -39.03 -12.88 11.02
CA ASP A 91 -38.59 -14.21 10.59
C ASP A 91 -37.08 -14.32 10.77
N LEU A 92 -36.67 -15.17 11.72
CA LEU A 92 -35.31 -15.63 11.91
C LEU A 92 -34.92 -16.51 10.72
N ILE A 93 -34.43 -15.87 9.65
CA ILE A 93 -33.72 -16.57 8.58
C ILE A 93 -32.33 -16.90 9.12
N PHE A 94 -32.13 -18.17 9.44
CA PHE A 94 -30.80 -18.76 9.66
C PHE A 94 -29.99 -18.61 8.36
N PHE A 95 -29.00 -17.72 8.36
CA PHE A 95 -27.90 -17.81 7.39
C PHE A 95 -26.99 -18.94 7.87
N GLY A 96 -26.93 -20.03 7.09
CA GLY A 96 -25.92 -21.07 7.25
C GLY A 96 -24.51 -20.51 7.02
N PRO A 97 -23.44 -21.30 7.25
CA PRO A 97 -22.08 -20.86 7.02
C PRO A 97 -21.96 -20.32 5.59
N VAL A 98 -21.45 -19.08 5.47
CA VAL A 98 -21.08 -18.48 4.19
C VAL A 98 -19.96 -19.35 3.63
N GLU A 99 -20.27 -20.19 2.65
CA GLU A 99 -19.27 -20.91 1.89
C GLU A 99 -18.31 -19.90 1.25
N GLU A 100 -17.02 -20.24 1.21
CA GLU A 100 -15.92 -19.48 0.62
C GLU A 100 -16.22 -19.13 -0.85
N GLY A 101 -16.96 -18.05 -1.06
CA GLY A 101 -17.39 -17.57 -2.36
C GLY A 101 -16.25 -16.85 -3.08
N ILE A 102 -15.63 -17.55 -4.02
CA ILE A 102 -14.99 -17.01 -5.24
C ILE A 102 -13.77 -16.11 -4.98
N SER A 103 -12.63 -16.71 -4.65
CA SER A 103 -11.33 -16.06 -4.91
C SER A 103 -10.28 -16.99 -5.57
N ASN A 104 -10.71 -18.12 -6.13
CA ASN A 104 -9.82 -19.14 -6.72
C ASN A 104 -10.03 -19.39 -8.22
N LEU A 105 -10.57 -18.42 -8.98
CA LEU A 105 -10.47 -18.48 -10.45
C LEU A 105 -9.02 -18.18 -10.86
N THR A 106 -8.21 -19.24 -10.96
CA THR A 106 -6.91 -19.17 -11.61
C THR A 106 -7.16 -19.06 -13.12
N ILE A 107 -7.38 -17.84 -13.60
CA ILE A 107 -7.43 -17.57 -15.03
C ILE A 107 -5.99 -17.73 -15.53
N ALA A 108 -5.74 -18.78 -16.30
CA ALA A 108 -4.45 -18.95 -16.94
C ALA A 108 -4.21 -17.74 -17.88
N PRO A 109 -3.07 -17.06 -17.81
CA PRO A 109 -2.78 -15.96 -18.71
C PRO A 109 -2.84 -16.47 -20.15
N SER A 110 -3.38 -15.63 -21.03
CA SER A 110 -3.31 -15.91 -22.47
C SER A 110 -1.84 -15.89 -22.90
N PRO A 111 -1.39 -16.86 -23.72
CA PRO A 111 -0.02 -16.87 -24.18
C PRO A 111 0.29 -15.54 -24.90
N SER A 112 1.29 -14.81 -24.38
CA SER A 112 1.80 -13.62 -25.06
C SER A 112 2.29 -14.01 -26.45
N PRO A 113 1.98 -13.22 -27.50
CA PRO A 113 2.43 -13.52 -28.86
C PRO A 113 3.95 -13.35 -29.05
N GLU A 114 4.67 -12.73 -28.10
CA GLU A 114 6.13 -12.56 -28.18
C GLU A 114 6.88 -13.42 -27.14
N PRO A 115 7.96 -14.12 -27.54
CA PRO A 115 8.82 -14.83 -26.60
C PRO A 115 9.42 -13.87 -25.57
N LYS A 116 9.39 -14.27 -24.29
CA LYS A 116 10.10 -13.56 -23.22
C LYS A 116 11.61 -13.76 -23.43
N GLU A 117 12.27 -12.80 -24.05
CA GLU A 117 13.71 -12.87 -24.19
C GLU A 117 14.40 -12.37 -22.91
N GLY A 118 15.15 -13.26 -22.27
CA GLY A 118 16.14 -12.91 -21.27
C GLY A 118 15.80 -13.30 -19.84
N THR A 119 16.41 -12.59 -18.92
CA THR A 119 16.39 -12.88 -17.48
C THR A 119 15.43 -11.94 -16.76
N PHE A 120 14.96 -12.32 -15.56
CA PHE A 120 14.07 -11.49 -14.74
C PHE A 120 14.57 -10.03 -14.61
N ILE A 121 15.86 -9.85 -14.31
CA ILE A 121 16.45 -8.52 -14.11
C ILE A 121 16.45 -7.68 -15.38
N LYS A 122 16.80 -8.26 -16.54
CA LYS A 122 16.79 -7.52 -17.81
C LYS A 122 15.37 -7.08 -18.19
N PHE A 123 14.40 -7.96 -17.97
CA PHE A 123 12.99 -7.70 -18.27
C PHE A 123 12.45 -6.54 -17.43
N VAL A 124 12.72 -6.55 -16.12
CA VAL A 124 12.22 -5.54 -15.19
C VAL A 124 12.99 -4.22 -15.34
N GLN A 125 14.32 -4.27 -15.47
CA GLN A 125 15.14 -3.06 -15.71
C GLN A 125 14.74 -2.36 -17.01
N LYS A 126 14.49 -3.10 -18.10
CA LYS A 126 13.99 -2.50 -19.33
C LYS A 126 12.65 -1.79 -19.11
N GLY A 127 11.69 -2.49 -18.50
CA GLY A 127 10.35 -1.94 -18.25
C GLY A 127 10.38 -0.68 -17.38
N ILE A 128 11.13 -0.70 -16.27
CA ILE A 128 11.23 0.47 -15.39
C ILE A 128 11.96 1.63 -16.09
N SER A 129 13.00 1.35 -16.89
CA SER A 129 13.79 2.38 -17.57
C SER A 129 12.98 3.08 -18.64
N ASP A 130 12.20 2.32 -19.41
CA ASP A 130 11.29 2.86 -20.42
C ASP A 130 10.21 3.72 -19.75
N LEU A 131 9.59 3.21 -18.68
CA LEU A 131 8.60 3.93 -17.90
C LEU A 131 9.16 5.21 -17.27
N ALA A 132 10.36 5.15 -16.67
CA ALA A 132 11.03 6.29 -16.07
C ALA A 132 11.42 7.35 -17.10
N SER A 133 11.70 6.93 -18.33
CA SER A 133 11.94 7.86 -19.43
C SER A 133 10.65 8.54 -19.89
N ALA A 134 9.55 7.80 -20.04
CA ALA A 134 8.24 8.37 -20.38
C ALA A 134 7.69 9.30 -19.28
N ALA A 135 7.92 8.98 -18.02
CA ALA A 135 7.54 9.83 -16.89
C ALA A 135 8.48 11.04 -16.70
N GLY A 136 9.56 11.16 -17.49
CA GLY A 136 10.46 12.31 -17.44
C GLY A 136 11.31 12.38 -16.18
N LEU A 137 11.62 11.24 -15.55
CA LEU A 137 12.47 11.20 -14.36
C LEU A 137 13.88 11.68 -14.67
N THR A 138 14.51 12.29 -13.68
CA THR A 138 15.91 12.70 -13.73
C THR A 138 16.84 11.50 -13.82
N LYS A 139 18.10 11.74 -14.21
CA LYS A 139 19.13 10.70 -14.23
C LYS A 139 19.33 10.04 -12.86
N SER A 140 19.27 10.83 -11.78
CA SER A 140 19.45 10.33 -10.42
C SER A 140 18.32 9.41 -9.99
N GLU A 141 17.06 9.80 -10.27
CA GLU A 141 15.88 8.97 -9.95
C GLU A 141 15.91 7.65 -10.74
N LYS A 142 16.32 7.67 -12.01
CA LYS A 142 16.51 6.45 -12.82
C LYS A 142 17.57 5.52 -12.23
N GLN A 143 18.72 6.07 -11.85
CA GLN A 143 19.81 5.30 -11.23
C GLN A 143 19.38 4.69 -9.89
N SER A 144 18.56 5.41 -9.12
CA SER A 144 18.00 4.91 -7.87
C SER A 144 17.09 3.70 -8.10
N LEU A 145 16.17 3.78 -9.09
CA LEU A 145 15.30 2.67 -9.48
C LEU A 145 16.08 1.44 -9.97
N ASP A 146 17.06 1.64 -10.86
CA ASP A 146 17.89 0.55 -11.39
C ASP A 146 18.70 -0.15 -10.30
N HIS A 147 19.21 0.63 -9.33
CA HIS A 147 19.94 0.11 -8.18
C HIS A 147 19.03 -0.69 -7.26
N ALA A 148 17.84 -0.16 -6.94
CA ALA A 148 16.85 -0.87 -6.12
C ALA A 148 16.42 -2.21 -6.75
N ILE A 149 16.24 -2.27 -8.08
CA ILE A 149 15.96 -3.53 -8.79
C ILE A 149 17.13 -4.50 -8.69
N SER A 150 18.36 -4.00 -8.81
CA SER A 150 19.55 -4.85 -8.70
C SER A 150 19.66 -5.48 -7.31
N VAL A 151 19.32 -4.72 -6.27
CA VAL A 151 19.28 -5.21 -4.88
C VAL A 151 18.16 -6.22 -4.67
N CYS A 152 16.91 -5.95 -5.07
CA CYS A 152 15.82 -6.89 -4.82
C CYS A 152 15.94 -8.22 -5.57
N MET A 153 16.65 -8.19 -6.70
CA MET A 153 16.88 -9.35 -7.55
C MET A 153 18.20 -10.05 -7.30
N GLU A 154 18.95 -9.65 -6.26
CA GLU A 154 20.25 -10.24 -5.96
C GLU A 154 20.12 -11.76 -5.74
N GLY A 155 20.90 -12.52 -6.50
CA GLY A 155 20.96 -13.98 -6.41
C GLY A 155 19.94 -14.75 -7.25
N TRP A 156 18.95 -14.10 -7.87
CA TRP A 156 17.93 -14.78 -8.69
C TRP A 156 17.55 -14.05 -9.99
N GLY A 157 17.79 -12.74 -10.10
CA GLY A 157 17.42 -11.94 -11.27
C GLY A 157 18.07 -12.37 -12.59
N HIS A 158 19.20 -13.09 -12.52
CA HIS A 158 19.91 -13.61 -13.69
C HIS A 158 19.34 -14.93 -14.21
N GLU A 159 18.37 -15.53 -13.52
CA GLU A 159 17.65 -16.68 -14.06
C GLU A 159 16.84 -16.28 -15.30
N GLU A 160 16.78 -17.20 -16.27
CA GLU A 160 15.88 -17.07 -17.42
C GLU A 160 14.43 -17.11 -16.93
N ILE A 161 13.59 -16.28 -17.56
CA ILE A 161 12.17 -16.27 -17.25
C ILE A 161 11.56 -17.55 -17.83
N PRO A 162 10.99 -18.43 -16.99
CA PRO A 162 10.37 -19.65 -17.46
C PRO A 162 9.11 -19.35 -18.29
N GLU A 163 8.74 -20.30 -19.16
CA GLU A 163 7.49 -20.20 -19.94
C GLU A 163 6.29 -20.04 -19.00
N THR A 164 6.24 -20.87 -17.95
CA THR A 164 5.21 -20.84 -16.90
C THR A 164 5.77 -20.35 -15.57
N PRO A 165 4.96 -19.65 -14.73
CA PRO A 165 5.39 -19.22 -13.41
C PRO A 165 5.84 -20.40 -12.54
N LYS A 166 7.00 -20.28 -11.89
CA LYS A 166 7.48 -21.25 -10.90
C LYS A 166 6.64 -21.20 -9.61
N TRP A 167 6.03 -20.06 -9.31
CA TRP A 167 5.16 -19.87 -8.16
C TRP A 167 3.93 -19.04 -8.50
N GLN A 168 2.88 -19.21 -7.70
CA GLN A 168 1.64 -18.44 -7.79
C GLN A 168 1.76 -17.22 -6.88
N THR A 169 2.23 -16.12 -7.46
CA THR A 169 2.26 -14.83 -6.75
C THR A 169 0.85 -14.32 -6.51
N GLN A 170 0.66 -13.66 -5.37
CA GLN A 170 -0.58 -12.97 -5.04
C GLN A 170 -0.53 -11.47 -5.42
N LEU A 171 0.61 -10.98 -5.94
CA LEU A 171 0.79 -9.58 -6.30
C LEU A 171 0.02 -9.21 -7.57
N GLY A 172 0.27 -9.94 -8.66
CA GLY A 172 -0.32 -9.69 -9.98
C GLY A 172 -1.20 -10.85 -10.44
N ARG A 173 -2.36 -10.53 -11.02
CA ARG A 173 -3.37 -11.52 -11.47
C ARG A 173 -2.87 -12.47 -12.56
N ASN A 174 -1.95 -12.03 -13.39
CA ASN A 174 -1.30 -12.84 -14.43
C ASN A 174 -0.04 -13.56 -13.93
N ASN A 175 0.12 -13.73 -12.61
CA ASN A 175 1.30 -14.32 -11.97
C ASN A 175 2.62 -13.55 -12.20
N SER A 176 2.56 -12.29 -12.62
CA SER A 176 3.75 -11.45 -12.70
C SER A 176 4.22 -11.07 -11.29
N PRO A 177 5.46 -11.40 -10.88
CA PRO A 177 5.94 -11.11 -9.53
C PRO A 177 6.40 -9.66 -9.36
N PHE A 178 6.11 -8.80 -10.33
CA PHE A 178 6.36 -7.36 -10.29
C PHE A 178 5.13 -6.62 -10.79
N GLU A 179 4.87 -5.49 -10.13
CA GLU A 179 3.90 -4.48 -10.52
C GLU A 179 4.59 -3.10 -10.51
N TYR A 180 4.33 -2.27 -11.50
CA TYR A 180 4.74 -0.87 -11.52
C TYR A 180 3.58 0.02 -11.11
N SER A 181 3.86 1.20 -10.56
CA SER A 181 2.84 2.24 -10.48
C SER A 181 3.41 3.61 -10.78
N VAL A 182 2.57 4.46 -11.38
CA VAL A 182 2.89 5.86 -11.66
C VAL A 182 1.88 6.74 -10.96
N SER A 183 2.37 7.59 -10.06
CA SER A 183 1.55 8.66 -9.48
C SER A 183 1.74 9.96 -10.23
N PHE A 184 0.63 10.62 -10.55
CA PHE A 184 0.55 11.90 -11.23
C PHE A 184 0.01 12.95 -10.26
N GLY A 185 0.81 13.97 -9.98
CA GLY A 185 0.38 15.11 -9.18
C GLY A 185 -0.53 16.02 -9.99
N LEU A 186 -1.80 16.08 -9.62
CA LEU A 186 -2.84 16.72 -10.44
C LEU A 186 -2.57 18.20 -10.70
N LYS A 187 -2.04 18.91 -9.69
CA LYS A 187 -1.73 20.34 -9.80
C LYS A 187 -0.32 20.62 -10.33
N THR A 188 0.64 19.76 -9.97
CA THR A 188 2.07 20.00 -10.23
C THR A 188 2.56 19.38 -11.53
N GLY A 189 1.85 18.38 -12.06
CA GLY A 189 2.30 17.54 -13.17
C GLY A 189 3.48 16.63 -12.82
N LYS A 190 3.96 16.63 -11.56
CA LYS A 190 5.08 15.79 -11.14
C LYS A 190 4.65 14.32 -11.17
N LYS A 191 5.47 13.48 -11.79
CA LYS A 191 5.28 12.03 -11.86
C LYS A 191 6.21 11.35 -10.86
N GLN A 192 5.76 10.26 -10.25
CA GLN A 192 6.56 9.40 -9.38
C GLN A 192 6.36 7.95 -9.82
N ILE A 193 7.44 7.19 -9.88
CA ILE A 193 7.40 5.77 -10.21
C ILE A 193 7.71 4.96 -8.97
N ARG A 194 6.95 3.88 -8.79
CA ARG A 194 7.18 2.86 -7.78
C ARG A 194 7.14 1.49 -8.45
N PHE A 195 7.67 0.50 -7.74
CA PHE A 195 7.40 -0.88 -8.05
C PHE A 195 7.13 -1.68 -6.78
N ALA A 196 6.31 -2.71 -6.91
CA ALA A 196 6.12 -3.74 -5.91
C ALA A 196 6.54 -5.09 -6.48
N PHE A 197 6.97 -6.01 -5.63
CA PHE A 197 7.38 -7.34 -6.05
C PHE A 197 7.17 -8.40 -4.98
N GLU A 198 7.05 -9.64 -5.43
CA GLU A 198 7.07 -10.84 -4.60
C GLU A 198 8.28 -11.70 -4.95
N LEU A 199 8.97 -12.20 -3.93
CA LEU A 199 10.17 -13.00 -4.14
C LEU A 199 9.83 -14.37 -4.72
N PRO A 200 10.72 -14.93 -5.57
CA PRO A 200 10.61 -16.33 -5.96
C PRO A 200 10.74 -17.22 -4.73
N ALA A 201 9.82 -18.17 -4.64
CA ALA A 201 9.84 -19.22 -3.63
C ALA A 201 9.21 -20.49 -4.20
N GLU A 202 9.41 -21.62 -3.52
CA GLU A 202 8.53 -22.77 -3.74
C GLU A 202 7.09 -22.38 -3.33
N ASN A 203 6.07 -23.06 -3.86
CA ASN A 203 4.65 -22.83 -3.54
C ASN A 203 4.27 -23.30 -2.12
N THR A 204 5.06 -22.90 -1.11
CA THR A 204 4.77 -23.08 0.31
C THR A 204 5.01 -21.75 1.02
N ILE A 205 4.13 -21.41 1.95
CA ILE A 205 4.25 -20.17 2.73
C ILE A 205 5.56 -20.16 3.55
N GLN A 206 6.03 -21.33 4.00
CA GLN A 206 7.31 -21.46 4.69
C GLN A 206 8.49 -21.07 3.79
N ALA A 207 8.51 -21.50 2.53
CA ALA A 207 9.56 -21.09 1.60
C ALA A 207 9.51 -19.58 1.32
N MET A 208 8.31 -19.01 1.17
CA MET A 208 8.11 -17.56 1.01
C MET A 208 8.64 -16.78 2.22
N GLN A 209 8.39 -17.26 3.45
CA GLN A 209 8.98 -16.69 4.68
C GLN A 209 10.51 -16.73 4.66
N GLN A 210 11.12 -17.85 4.27
CA GLN A 210 12.58 -17.94 4.21
C GLN A 210 13.16 -16.97 3.16
N SER A 211 12.54 -16.87 1.98
CA SER A 211 12.95 -15.91 0.95
C SER A 211 12.86 -14.46 1.46
N ALA A 212 11.76 -14.08 2.11
CA ALA A 212 11.57 -12.76 2.68
C ALA A 212 12.59 -12.44 3.79
N LEU A 213 12.86 -13.37 4.70
CA LEU A 213 13.89 -13.20 5.73
C LEU A 213 15.27 -12.99 5.13
N LYS A 214 15.62 -13.77 4.09
CA LYS A 214 16.89 -13.62 3.38
C LYS A 214 17.02 -12.26 2.71
N LEU A 215 15.97 -11.77 2.04
CA LEU A 215 16.00 -10.42 1.46
C LEU A 215 16.19 -9.36 2.55
N ASN A 216 15.45 -9.45 3.66
CA ASN A 216 15.60 -8.52 4.77
C ASN A 216 17.05 -8.47 5.30
N GLU A 217 17.71 -9.62 5.39
CA GLU A 217 19.12 -9.71 5.75
C GLU A 217 20.06 -9.12 4.69
N ASN A 218 19.73 -9.22 3.40
CA ASN A 218 20.56 -8.64 2.34
C ASN A 218 20.40 -7.12 2.27
N ILE A 219 19.16 -6.59 2.29
CA ILE A 219 18.92 -5.16 2.04
C ILE A 219 19.48 -4.26 3.15
N LYS A 220 19.56 -4.74 4.40
CA LYS A 220 20.15 -3.99 5.52
C LYS A 220 21.65 -3.73 5.35
N ASP A 221 22.33 -4.53 4.52
CA ASP A 221 23.78 -4.46 4.31
C ASP A 221 24.12 -3.69 3.02
N THR A 222 23.11 -3.05 2.41
CA THR A 222 23.26 -2.19 1.24
C THR A 222 23.44 -0.71 1.62
N ASP A 223 23.75 0.12 0.64
CA ASP A 223 23.84 1.59 0.76
C ASP A 223 22.47 2.31 0.66
N LEU A 224 21.36 1.58 0.72
CA LEU A 224 19.99 2.10 0.56
C LEU A 224 19.33 2.59 1.85
N ASP A 225 20.11 2.79 2.93
CA ASP A 225 19.64 3.29 4.24
C ASP A 225 18.39 2.55 4.80
N VAL A 226 18.26 1.25 4.52
CA VAL A 226 17.09 0.45 4.93
C VAL A 226 17.17 0.09 6.42
N LEU A 227 16.11 0.41 7.17
CA LEU A 227 16.00 0.09 8.59
C LEU A 227 14.79 -0.82 8.84
N LEU A 228 15.06 -2.00 9.40
CA LEU A 228 14.03 -3.01 9.68
C LEU A 228 13.33 -2.83 11.03
N TRP A 229 13.29 -1.61 11.58
CA TRP A 229 12.75 -1.36 12.92
C TRP A 229 11.29 -1.85 13.05
N GLY A 230 10.40 -1.33 12.19
CA GLY A 230 8.97 -1.63 12.29
C GLY A 230 8.69 -3.10 12.02
N PHE A 231 9.32 -3.66 10.99
CA PHE A 231 9.23 -5.11 10.70
C PHE A 231 9.73 -5.95 11.88
N GLY A 232 10.88 -5.61 12.47
CA GLY A 232 11.45 -6.33 13.60
C GLY A 232 10.51 -6.40 14.81
N MET A 233 9.76 -5.32 15.07
CA MET A 233 8.79 -5.24 16.17
C MET A 233 7.59 -6.18 16.00
N ILE A 234 7.17 -6.45 14.77
CA ILE A 234 5.94 -7.22 14.51
C ILE A 234 6.18 -8.55 13.80
N ARG A 235 7.43 -8.87 13.45
CA ARG A 235 7.78 -10.05 12.65
C ARG A 235 7.13 -11.33 13.16
N TYR A 236 7.17 -11.57 14.47
CA TYR A 236 6.67 -12.80 15.08
C TYR A 236 5.13 -12.95 15.01
N ILE A 237 4.41 -11.88 14.68
CA ILE A 237 2.95 -11.91 14.49
C ILE A 237 2.61 -12.56 13.14
N PHE A 238 3.41 -12.27 12.11
CA PHE A 238 3.14 -12.63 10.72
C PHE A 238 4.02 -13.77 10.20
N PHE A 239 5.23 -13.95 10.73
CA PHE A 239 6.15 -15.02 10.35
C PHE A 239 6.06 -16.16 11.36
N LEU A 240 5.21 -17.14 11.04
CA LEU A 240 4.80 -18.21 11.95
C LEU A 240 5.39 -19.57 11.52
N PRO A 241 5.46 -20.55 12.42
CA PRO A 241 5.86 -21.91 12.03
C PRO A 241 4.87 -22.59 11.08
N ASN A 242 3.56 -22.36 11.27
CA ASN A 242 2.47 -22.96 10.50
C ASN A 242 1.48 -21.89 10.00
N PRO A 243 1.88 -21.02 9.07
CA PRO A 243 1.01 -19.97 8.53
C PRO A 243 -0.03 -20.58 7.57
N ILE A 244 -1.23 -19.98 7.54
CA ILE A 244 -2.37 -20.40 6.71
C ILE A 244 -2.84 -19.33 5.71
N GLY A 245 -2.04 -18.27 5.53
CA GLY A 245 -2.34 -17.15 4.64
C GLY A 245 -2.11 -17.45 3.15
N LYS A 246 -2.43 -16.48 2.30
CA LYS A 246 -2.29 -16.57 0.83
C LYS A 246 -0.90 -16.18 0.35
N PHE A 247 -0.24 -15.29 1.09
CA PHE A 247 1.14 -14.86 0.83
C PHE A 247 1.86 -14.61 2.16
N THR A 248 3.16 -14.35 2.10
CA THR A 248 3.92 -13.94 3.30
C THR A 248 4.25 -12.47 3.28
N ALA A 249 5.00 -12.06 2.26
CA ALA A 249 5.54 -10.73 2.17
C ALA A 249 5.66 -10.29 0.72
N TRP A 250 5.19 -9.08 0.43
CA TRP A 250 5.61 -8.34 -0.76
C TRP A 250 6.50 -7.20 -0.32
N TYR A 251 7.23 -6.66 -1.28
CA TYR A 251 8.11 -5.54 -1.08
C TYR A 251 7.76 -4.45 -2.06
N GLY A 252 7.91 -3.20 -1.64
CA GLY A 252 7.71 -2.02 -2.47
C GLY A 252 8.90 -1.09 -2.41
N TYR A 253 9.08 -0.31 -3.46
CA TYR A 253 10.06 0.77 -3.53
C TYR A 253 9.39 2.07 -3.99
N ASP A 254 9.51 3.12 -3.18
CA ASP A 254 9.02 4.48 -3.38
C ASP A 254 10.16 5.46 -3.11
N ASP A 255 11.06 5.59 -4.09
CA ASP A 255 12.36 6.26 -4.01
C ASP A 255 12.45 7.41 -2.97
N PRO A 256 13.30 7.30 -1.93
CA PRO A 256 14.23 6.19 -1.61
C PRO A 256 13.67 5.15 -0.63
N ILE A 257 12.36 5.15 -0.37
CA ILE A 257 11.75 4.38 0.73
C ILE A 257 11.44 2.95 0.29
N TRP A 258 11.94 1.98 1.04
CA TRP A 258 11.51 0.59 0.94
C TRP A 258 10.29 0.32 1.81
N LYS A 259 9.43 -0.60 1.38
CA LYS A 259 8.23 -1.01 2.12
C LYS A 259 8.12 -2.53 2.13
N ILE A 260 7.63 -3.09 3.23
CA ILE A 260 7.20 -4.49 3.30
C ILE A 260 5.69 -4.55 3.49
N TYR A 261 5.01 -5.45 2.79
CA TYR A 261 3.59 -5.72 2.92
C TYR A 261 3.39 -7.13 3.45
N LEU A 262 2.59 -7.30 4.49
CA LEU A 262 2.35 -8.55 5.20
C LEU A 262 0.88 -8.97 5.07
N ASP A 263 0.64 -10.28 5.17
CA ASP A 263 -0.70 -10.88 5.12
C ASP A 263 -1.36 -10.88 6.52
N PRO A 264 -2.39 -10.05 6.79
CA PRO A 264 -3.14 -10.08 8.05
C PRO A 264 -3.87 -11.40 8.29
N GLN A 265 -4.06 -12.21 7.25
CA GLN A 265 -4.72 -13.51 7.31
C GLN A 265 -3.73 -14.67 7.54
N ALA A 266 -2.49 -14.39 7.95
CA ALA A 266 -1.48 -15.41 8.27
C ALA A 266 -1.95 -16.45 9.31
N GLN A 267 -2.94 -16.11 10.13
CA GLN A 267 -3.63 -16.99 11.11
C GLN A 267 -5.11 -17.21 10.78
N GLY A 268 -5.50 -17.03 9.52
CA GLY A 268 -6.88 -17.12 9.03
C GLY A 268 -7.60 -15.77 9.06
N GLN A 269 -8.61 -15.65 8.20
CA GLN A 269 -9.38 -14.43 7.98
C GLN A 269 -10.00 -13.86 9.28
N ASP A 270 -10.57 -14.72 10.13
CA ASP A 270 -11.19 -14.31 11.40
C ASP A 270 -10.21 -13.66 12.39
N ASN A 271 -8.90 -13.89 12.21
CA ASN A 271 -7.86 -13.32 13.05
C ASN A 271 -7.30 -11.99 12.51
N ALA A 272 -7.67 -11.56 11.29
CA ALA A 272 -7.04 -10.42 10.62
C ALA A 272 -7.10 -9.14 11.46
N GLY A 273 -8.28 -8.75 11.95
CA GLY A 273 -8.44 -7.57 12.81
C GLY A 273 -7.59 -7.65 14.09
N ARG A 274 -7.56 -8.83 14.74
CA ARG A 274 -6.74 -9.05 15.94
C ARG A 274 -5.25 -8.88 15.65
N LEU A 275 -4.75 -9.41 14.53
CA LEU A 275 -3.33 -9.29 14.16
C LEU A 275 -2.96 -7.83 13.84
N ILE A 276 -3.83 -7.09 13.15
CA ILE A 276 -3.64 -5.65 12.91
C ILE A 276 -3.60 -4.87 14.22
N SER A 277 -4.54 -5.12 15.13
CA SER A 277 -4.59 -4.46 16.44
C SER A 277 -3.30 -4.72 17.24
N GLN A 278 -2.82 -5.97 17.27
CA GLN A 278 -1.56 -6.33 17.91
C GLN A 278 -0.36 -5.62 17.25
N ALA A 279 -0.27 -5.62 15.92
CA ALA A 279 0.81 -4.97 15.20
C ALA A 279 0.86 -3.46 15.49
N LEU A 280 -0.29 -2.77 15.41
CA LEU A 280 -0.40 -1.34 15.74
C LEU A 280 -0.05 -1.04 17.20
N HIS A 281 -0.36 -1.95 18.12
CA HIS A 281 0.07 -1.83 19.52
C HIS A 281 1.60 -1.91 19.65
N HIS A 282 2.25 -2.89 19.02
CA HIS A 282 3.70 -3.06 19.06
C HIS A 282 4.48 -1.94 18.36
N LEU A 283 3.83 -1.22 17.44
CA LEU A 283 4.38 -0.05 16.74
C LEU A 283 4.09 1.28 17.46
N ASP A 284 3.52 1.25 18.68
CA ASP A 284 3.10 2.44 19.44
C ASP A 284 2.11 3.33 18.65
N MET A 285 1.22 2.70 17.88
CA MET A 285 0.18 3.33 17.05
C MET A 285 -1.22 2.86 17.44
N THR A 286 -1.47 2.57 18.73
CA THR A 286 -2.76 2.01 19.19
C THR A 286 -3.97 2.85 18.79
N LYS A 287 -3.84 4.18 18.68
CA LYS A 287 -4.95 5.05 18.23
C LYS A 287 -5.38 4.79 16.78
N ALA A 288 -4.47 4.33 15.92
CA ALA A 288 -4.79 3.96 14.54
C ALA A 288 -5.78 2.78 14.50
N TRP A 289 -5.75 1.90 15.50
CA TRP A 289 -6.68 0.78 15.59
C TRP A 289 -8.13 1.25 15.64
N HIS A 290 -8.45 2.38 16.27
CA HIS A 290 -9.83 2.89 16.31
C HIS A 290 -10.38 3.22 14.93
N VAL A 291 -9.55 3.72 14.01
CA VAL A 291 -9.96 3.99 12.63
C VAL A 291 -10.27 2.69 11.89
N ILE A 292 -9.43 1.67 12.09
CA ILE A 292 -9.59 0.37 11.44
C ILE A 292 -10.77 -0.41 12.03
N ASP A 293 -10.89 -0.45 13.35
CA ASP A 293 -11.99 -1.11 14.07
C ASP A 293 -13.34 -0.51 13.68
N ASP A 294 -13.44 0.82 13.65
CA ASP A 294 -14.63 1.50 13.11
C ASP A 294 -14.89 1.09 11.65
N THR A 295 -13.87 1.08 10.79
CA THR A 295 -14.05 0.68 9.38
C THR A 295 -14.60 -0.74 9.26
N MET A 296 -14.07 -1.67 10.07
CA MET A 296 -14.51 -3.06 10.11
C MET A 296 -15.94 -3.21 10.64
N GLN A 297 -16.29 -2.51 11.73
CA GLN A 297 -17.60 -2.59 12.37
C GLN A 297 -18.72 -2.01 11.51
N PHE A 298 -18.43 -0.96 10.74
CA PHE A 298 -19.45 -0.23 9.97
C PHE A 298 -19.62 -0.74 8.53
N GLY A 299 -18.64 -1.48 7.98
CA GLY A 299 -18.58 -1.75 6.54
C GLY A 299 -18.20 -3.17 6.13
N SER A 300 -18.24 -4.18 7.00
CA SER A 300 -17.78 -5.56 6.68
C SER A 300 -16.36 -5.62 6.07
N GLY A 301 -15.57 -4.55 6.17
CA GLY A 301 -14.30 -4.45 5.47
C GLY A 301 -13.28 -5.36 6.10
N LEU A 302 -12.55 -6.13 5.30
CA LEU A 302 -11.54 -7.05 5.79
C LEU A 302 -10.15 -6.45 5.61
N PRO A 303 -9.32 -6.36 6.66
CA PRO A 303 -7.92 -6.04 6.49
C PRO A 303 -7.21 -7.14 5.69
N ILE A 304 -6.75 -6.79 4.48
CA ILE A 304 -6.11 -7.73 3.55
C ILE A 304 -4.60 -7.49 3.40
N ARG A 305 -4.09 -6.34 3.88
CA ARG A 305 -2.65 -6.02 3.79
C ARG A 305 -2.21 -5.10 4.92
N LEU A 306 -1.02 -5.36 5.47
CA LEU A 306 -0.32 -4.44 6.36
C LEU A 306 1.03 -4.05 5.74
N GLY A 307 1.16 -2.79 5.31
CA GLY A 307 2.40 -2.21 4.79
C GLY A 307 3.20 -1.46 5.86
N ILE A 308 4.52 -1.54 5.85
CA ILE A 308 5.41 -0.76 6.72
C ILE A 308 6.58 -0.21 5.93
N ASP A 309 6.81 1.10 6.00
CA ASP A 309 8.01 1.73 5.47
C ASP A 309 9.23 1.26 6.29
N LEU A 310 10.24 0.70 5.62
CA LEU A 310 11.47 0.13 6.20
C LEU A 310 12.50 1.24 6.48
N VAL A 311 12.12 2.13 7.38
CA VAL A 311 12.87 3.33 7.79
C VAL A 311 12.89 3.43 9.33
N ASP A 312 13.53 4.48 9.85
CA ASP A 312 13.58 4.73 11.29
C ASP A 312 12.17 4.96 11.88
N GLU A 313 12.02 4.60 13.15
CA GLU A 313 10.81 4.73 13.95
C GLU A 313 10.13 6.11 13.83
N LYS A 314 10.89 7.20 13.71
CA LYS A 314 10.34 8.57 13.69
C LYS A 314 9.60 8.92 12.40
N VAL A 315 9.90 8.21 11.32
CA VAL A 315 9.38 8.51 9.98
C VAL A 315 8.64 7.32 9.36
N ALA A 316 8.68 6.15 10.01
CA ALA A 316 7.99 4.96 9.57
C ALA A 316 6.48 5.18 9.52
N ARG A 317 5.92 4.95 8.33
CA ARG A 317 4.49 4.92 8.09
C ARG A 317 4.01 3.48 8.06
N VAL A 318 2.86 3.25 8.69
CA VAL A 318 2.16 1.97 8.71
C VAL A 318 0.90 2.10 7.88
N GLU A 319 0.68 1.19 6.95
CA GLU A 319 -0.43 1.21 6.03
C GLU A 319 -1.31 -0.02 6.25
N VAL A 320 -2.60 0.17 6.51
CA VAL A 320 -3.57 -0.94 6.58
C VAL A 320 -4.49 -0.83 5.38
N VAL A 321 -4.52 -1.86 4.54
CA VAL A 321 -5.41 -1.93 3.37
C VAL A 321 -6.61 -2.79 3.71
N VAL A 322 -7.80 -2.22 3.52
CA VAL A 322 -9.09 -2.84 3.80
C VAL A 322 -9.86 -2.98 2.50
N ASP A 323 -10.45 -4.15 2.25
CA ASP A 323 -11.36 -4.35 1.12
C ASP A 323 -12.81 -3.98 1.48
N PHE A 324 -13.62 -3.67 0.46
CA PHE A 324 -15.04 -3.33 0.60
C PHE A 324 -15.87 -4.23 -0.32
N TRP A 325 -15.82 -5.55 -0.08
CA TRP A 325 -16.49 -6.54 -0.90
C TRP A 325 -18.02 -6.39 -0.93
N GLY A 326 -18.59 -6.42 -2.13
CA GLY A 326 -20.04 -6.44 -2.35
C GLY A 326 -20.75 -5.14 -1.97
N HIS A 327 -20.02 -4.07 -1.65
CA HIS A 327 -20.63 -2.80 -1.32
C HIS A 327 -21.16 -2.08 -2.56
N PRO A 328 -22.33 -1.43 -2.47
CA PRO A 328 -22.74 -0.42 -3.44
C PRO A 328 -21.71 0.70 -3.55
N ILE A 329 -21.58 1.27 -4.75
CA ILE A 329 -20.67 2.39 -5.03
C ILE A 329 -20.85 3.54 -4.04
N LYS A 330 -22.09 3.94 -3.76
CA LYS A 330 -22.37 5.05 -2.83
C LYS A 330 -21.91 4.75 -1.40
N ASN A 331 -22.06 3.50 -0.94
CA ASN A 331 -21.64 3.10 0.40
C ASN A 331 -20.11 3.13 0.50
N PHE A 332 -19.42 2.57 -0.50
CA PHE A 332 -17.97 2.65 -0.58
C PHE A 332 -17.49 4.11 -0.57
N ALA A 333 -18.07 4.98 -1.41
CA ALA A 333 -17.70 6.40 -1.50
C ALA A 333 -17.92 7.15 -0.17
N TYR A 334 -19.05 6.90 0.50
CA TYR A 334 -19.36 7.45 1.80
C TYR A 334 -18.30 7.06 2.85
N PHE A 335 -18.01 5.76 2.97
CA PHE A 335 -17.02 5.26 3.94
C PHE A 335 -15.60 5.71 3.61
N ALA A 336 -15.27 5.78 2.32
CA ALA A 336 -13.99 6.25 1.81
C ALA A 336 -13.72 7.74 2.09
N THR A 337 -14.75 8.58 2.22
CA THR A 337 -14.56 10.05 2.22
C THR A 337 -15.21 10.82 3.39
N ASP A 338 -16.47 10.60 3.77
CA ASP A 338 -17.15 11.53 4.70
C ASP A 338 -16.71 11.35 6.17
N ARG A 339 -16.24 10.15 6.53
CA ARG A 339 -15.97 9.81 7.95
C ARG A 339 -14.59 10.26 8.43
N TYR A 340 -13.55 10.12 7.61
CA TYR A 340 -12.16 10.34 8.03
C TYR A 340 -11.36 11.30 7.14
N TYR A 341 -11.89 11.69 5.97
CA TYR A 341 -11.22 12.62 5.08
C TYR A 341 -11.46 14.06 5.54
N PRO A 342 -10.43 14.93 5.50
CA PRO A 342 -10.65 16.34 5.75
C PRO A 342 -11.61 16.94 4.71
N ARG A 343 -12.73 17.50 5.18
CA ARG A 343 -13.84 18.09 4.38
C ARG A 343 -13.49 19.23 3.41
N ASN A 344 -12.22 19.54 3.23
CA ASN A 344 -11.74 20.63 2.37
C ASN A 344 -11.12 20.14 1.05
N ASN A 345 -11.08 18.83 0.79
CA ASN A 345 -10.62 18.30 -0.49
C ASN A 345 -11.72 18.47 -1.57
N LYS A 346 -11.33 18.81 -2.81
CA LYS A 346 -12.25 18.96 -3.95
C LYS A 346 -12.25 17.78 -4.93
N ILE A 347 -11.30 16.85 -4.78
CA ILE A 347 -11.02 15.74 -5.69
C ILE A 347 -11.34 14.40 -5.03
N VAL A 348 -11.04 14.25 -3.74
CA VAL A 348 -11.44 13.07 -2.97
C VAL A 348 -12.70 13.38 -2.16
N THR A 349 -13.78 13.70 -2.88
CA THR A 349 -15.13 13.89 -2.32
C THR A 349 -15.98 12.68 -2.62
N GLU A 350 -17.05 12.47 -1.84
CA GLU A 350 -18.03 11.40 -2.09
C GLU A 350 -18.54 11.43 -3.53
N ASP A 351 -19.00 12.60 -3.99
CA ASP A 351 -19.51 12.80 -5.36
C ASP A 351 -18.48 12.43 -6.44
N GLU A 352 -17.21 12.79 -6.24
CA GLU A 352 -16.17 12.52 -7.23
C GLU A 352 -15.74 11.04 -7.21
N VAL A 353 -15.77 10.38 -6.04
CA VAL A 353 -15.55 8.93 -5.94
C VAL A 353 -16.70 8.16 -6.59
N VAL A 354 -17.96 8.56 -6.35
CA VAL A 354 -19.12 8.00 -7.06
C VAL A 354 -18.97 8.19 -8.56
N ARG A 355 -18.62 9.39 -9.02
CA ARG A 355 -18.40 9.69 -10.45
C ARG A 355 -17.29 8.82 -11.04
N LEU A 356 -16.16 8.70 -10.36
CA LEU A 356 -15.04 7.85 -10.77
C LEU A 356 -15.47 6.38 -10.89
N CYS A 357 -16.10 5.81 -9.87
CA CYS A 357 -16.57 4.44 -9.88
C CYS A 357 -17.53 4.20 -11.06
N LYS A 358 -18.50 5.08 -11.27
CA LYS A 358 -19.47 4.94 -12.36
C LYS A 358 -18.82 4.94 -13.74
N ILE A 359 -17.84 5.83 -13.95
CA ILE A 359 -17.08 5.88 -15.20
C ILE A 359 -16.23 4.61 -15.34
N LEU A 360 -15.40 4.26 -14.35
CA LEU A 360 -14.50 3.12 -14.47
C LEU A 360 -15.25 1.78 -14.59
N LEU A 361 -16.36 1.62 -13.87
CA LEU A 361 -17.13 0.38 -13.88
C LEU A 361 -18.19 0.32 -15.00
N ASP A 362 -18.41 1.45 -15.70
CA ASP A 362 -19.42 1.61 -16.76
C ASP A 362 -20.84 1.26 -16.28
N VAL A 363 -21.24 1.95 -15.20
CA VAL A 363 -22.54 1.78 -14.57
C VAL A 363 -23.22 3.13 -14.30
N GLU A 364 -24.54 3.15 -14.47
CA GLU A 364 -25.33 4.37 -14.24
C GLU A 364 -25.83 4.51 -12.79
N ASP A 365 -26.01 3.39 -12.08
CA ASP A 365 -26.63 3.35 -10.74
C ASP A 365 -25.56 3.27 -9.64
N ASP A 366 -25.63 4.17 -8.65
CA ASP A 366 -24.73 4.18 -7.50
C ASP A 366 -25.09 3.11 -6.44
N ASP A 367 -26.26 2.48 -6.59
CA ASP A 367 -26.66 1.27 -5.89
C ASP A 367 -25.99 -0.01 -6.44
N THR A 368 -25.24 0.09 -7.54
CA THR A 368 -24.56 -1.07 -8.13
C THR A 368 -23.51 -1.62 -7.16
N ALA A 369 -23.67 -2.89 -6.79
CA ALA A 369 -22.72 -3.61 -5.96
C ALA A 369 -21.45 -3.97 -6.74
N MET A 370 -20.28 -3.71 -6.13
CA MET A 370 -18.99 -4.09 -6.68
C MET A 370 -18.66 -5.54 -6.30
N ASN A 371 -19.18 -6.46 -7.11
CA ASN A 371 -19.14 -7.91 -6.87
C ASN A 371 -17.98 -8.63 -7.59
N GLY A 372 -17.14 -7.90 -8.35
CA GLY A 372 -15.90 -8.40 -8.93
C GLY A 372 -14.77 -8.36 -7.90
N GLU A 373 -13.58 -7.87 -8.27
CA GLU A 373 -12.58 -7.53 -7.26
C GLU A 373 -13.06 -6.31 -6.46
N PRO A 374 -12.94 -6.31 -5.12
CA PRO A 374 -13.48 -5.25 -4.30
C PRO A 374 -12.59 -4.00 -4.37
N PRO A 375 -13.17 -2.79 -4.30
CA PRO A 375 -12.38 -1.60 -4.07
C PRO A 375 -11.72 -1.66 -2.69
N LEU A 376 -10.56 -1.01 -2.59
CA LEU A 376 -9.75 -1.00 -1.39
C LEU A 376 -9.60 0.42 -0.86
N VAL A 377 -9.48 0.53 0.45
CA VAL A 377 -8.99 1.75 1.11
C VAL A 377 -7.72 1.42 1.87
N SER A 378 -6.66 2.16 1.55
CA SER A 378 -5.40 2.17 2.28
C SER A 378 -5.43 3.30 3.32
N TYR A 379 -5.32 2.92 4.60
CA TYR A 379 -5.18 3.82 5.73
C TYR A 379 -3.71 3.89 6.14
N SER A 380 -3.07 5.01 5.81
CA SER A 380 -1.66 5.29 6.08
C SER A 380 -1.51 6.13 7.35
N PHE A 381 -0.88 5.56 8.37
CA PHE A 381 -0.63 6.19 9.66
C PHE A 381 0.83 6.57 9.81
N THR A 382 1.11 7.82 10.17
CA THR A 382 2.44 8.29 10.56
C THR A 382 2.39 8.76 12.00
N ARG A 383 3.38 8.40 12.81
CA ARG A 383 3.42 8.83 14.21
C ARG A 383 3.86 10.30 14.31
N THR A 384 3.17 11.05 15.13
CA THR A 384 3.52 12.44 15.46
C THR A 384 4.37 12.50 16.74
N GLU A 385 5.02 13.63 16.99
CA GLU A 385 5.85 13.83 18.21
C GLU A 385 5.08 13.60 19.52
N ASN A 386 3.77 13.88 19.53
CA ASN A 386 2.91 13.70 20.71
C ASN A 386 2.36 12.27 20.86
N ARG A 387 2.93 11.29 20.14
CA ARG A 387 2.42 9.91 20.03
C ARG A 387 0.96 9.83 19.56
N ASP A 388 0.54 10.84 18.80
CA ASP A 388 -0.69 10.77 18.02
C ASP A 388 -0.40 10.17 16.64
N VAL A 389 -1.44 9.85 15.89
CA VAL A 389 -1.31 9.36 14.50
C VAL A 389 -1.86 10.39 13.53
N GLU A 390 -1.09 10.67 12.49
CA GLU A 390 -1.56 11.36 11.30
C GLU A 390 -2.07 10.33 10.30
N LEU A 391 -3.31 10.51 9.83
CA LEU A 391 -3.95 9.66 8.85
C LEU A 391 -3.88 10.30 7.45
N GLU A 392 -3.41 9.52 6.49
CA GLU A 392 -3.61 9.73 5.05
C GLU A 392 -4.37 8.53 4.48
N MET A 393 -5.20 8.76 3.46
CA MET A 393 -6.03 7.70 2.88
C MET A 393 -5.84 7.65 1.36
N THR A 394 -5.74 6.43 0.83
CA THR A 394 -5.71 6.18 -0.61
C THR A 394 -6.84 5.21 -0.98
N LEU A 395 -7.64 5.59 -1.98
CA LEU A 395 -8.68 4.75 -2.55
C LEU A 395 -8.09 3.99 -3.72
N HIS A 396 -8.36 2.70 -3.83
CA HIS A 396 -7.94 1.87 -4.96
C HIS A 396 -9.17 1.23 -5.59
N ILE A 397 -9.40 1.54 -6.86
CA ILE A 397 -10.50 1.02 -7.66
C ILE A 397 -9.89 -0.08 -8.55
N PRO A 398 -10.37 -1.32 -8.47
CA PRO A 398 -9.95 -2.39 -9.35
C PRO A 398 -10.65 -2.23 -10.69
N VAL A 399 -9.93 -2.56 -11.75
CA VAL A 399 -10.35 -2.13 -13.10
C VAL A 399 -10.55 -3.31 -14.03
N TRP A 400 -9.61 -4.27 -13.99
CA TRP A 400 -9.67 -5.46 -14.83
C TRP A 400 -10.95 -6.32 -14.66
N PRO A 401 -11.63 -6.39 -13.48
CA PRO A 401 -12.83 -7.21 -13.39
C PRO A 401 -14.01 -6.66 -14.18
N TYR A 402 -13.97 -5.36 -14.51
CA TYR A 402 -15.11 -4.58 -14.98
C TYR A 402 -14.97 -4.13 -16.42
N MET A 403 -14.04 -4.75 -17.15
CA MET A 403 -13.68 -4.36 -18.50
C MET A 403 -13.43 -5.55 -19.40
N HIS A 404 -13.69 -5.34 -20.68
CA HIS A 404 -13.41 -6.31 -21.73
C HIS A 404 -11.90 -6.42 -22.00
N ASP A 405 -11.22 -5.27 -22.10
CA ASP A 405 -9.80 -5.13 -22.45
C ASP A 405 -9.20 -3.83 -21.86
N ASP A 406 -7.90 -3.64 -22.01
CA ASP A 406 -7.19 -2.45 -21.50
C ASP A 406 -7.43 -1.18 -22.33
N ALA A 407 -7.96 -1.28 -23.55
CA ALA A 407 -8.27 -0.11 -24.38
C ALA A 407 -9.49 0.63 -23.82
N GLN A 408 -10.51 -0.12 -23.38
CA GLN A 408 -11.64 0.45 -22.64
C GLN A 408 -11.18 1.13 -21.36
N PHE A 409 -10.20 0.56 -20.65
CA PHE A 409 -9.67 1.21 -19.45
C PHE A 409 -9.06 2.57 -19.75
N GLN A 410 -8.23 2.62 -20.79
CA GLN A 410 -7.63 3.88 -21.23
C GLN A 410 -8.70 4.92 -21.52
N GLU A 411 -9.72 4.58 -22.30
CA GLU A 411 -10.83 5.49 -22.64
C GLU A 411 -11.53 6.04 -21.38
N ARG A 412 -11.90 5.16 -20.44
CA ARG A 412 -12.61 5.55 -19.21
C ARG A 412 -11.75 6.40 -18.27
N VAL A 413 -10.45 6.13 -18.18
CA VAL A 413 -9.51 6.97 -17.43
C VAL A 413 -9.39 8.36 -18.06
N GLU A 414 -9.22 8.43 -19.38
CA GLU A 414 -9.11 9.69 -20.11
C GLU A 414 -10.40 10.51 -20.00
N GLU A 415 -11.57 9.86 -20.05
CA GLU A 415 -12.88 10.50 -19.81
C GLU A 415 -12.95 11.09 -18.40
N TRP A 416 -12.60 10.31 -17.38
CA TRP A 416 -12.63 10.80 -16.00
C TRP A 416 -11.69 11.99 -15.80
N MET A 417 -10.46 11.90 -16.31
CA MET A 417 -9.45 12.98 -16.27
C MET A 417 -9.94 14.23 -17.02
N GLY A 418 -10.57 14.07 -18.18
CA GLY A 418 -11.18 15.15 -18.95
C GLY A 418 -12.30 15.88 -18.20
N GLY A 419 -13.01 15.17 -17.32
CA GLY A 419 -14.05 15.72 -16.43
C GLY A 419 -13.53 16.59 -15.28
N LEU A 420 -12.22 16.70 -15.07
CA LEU A 420 -11.62 17.45 -13.95
C LEU A 420 -11.55 18.97 -14.17
N SER A 421 -12.27 19.51 -15.15
CA SER A 421 -12.32 20.96 -15.45
C SER A 421 -12.83 21.83 -14.29
N HIS A 422 -13.49 21.24 -13.30
CA HIS A 422 -13.96 21.90 -12.09
C HIS A 422 -12.84 22.15 -11.05
N VAL A 423 -11.70 21.45 -11.18
CA VAL A 423 -10.54 21.54 -10.26
C VAL A 423 -9.21 21.84 -10.95
N LEU A 424 -9.09 21.56 -12.24
CA LEU A 424 -7.88 21.74 -13.04
C LEU A 424 -8.13 22.67 -14.24
N SER A 425 -7.09 23.37 -14.67
CA SER A 425 -7.09 24.08 -15.96
C SER A 425 -6.99 23.10 -17.12
N GLN A 426 -7.44 23.51 -18.31
CA GLN A 426 -7.34 22.68 -19.52
C GLN A 426 -5.91 22.19 -19.79
N GLN A 427 -4.91 23.07 -19.65
CA GLN A 427 -3.51 22.68 -19.83
C GLN A 427 -3.06 21.61 -18.82
N GLN A 428 -3.54 21.65 -17.59
CA GLN A 428 -3.22 20.62 -16.60
C GLN A 428 -3.87 19.28 -16.93
N ILE A 429 -5.11 19.30 -17.46
CA ILE A 429 -5.81 18.10 -17.95
C ILE A 429 -5.07 17.51 -19.15
N ASP A 430 -4.71 18.33 -20.13
CA ASP A 430 -3.99 17.90 -21.33
C ASP A 430 -2.65 17.25 -20.95
N ASN A 431 -1.88 17.88 -20.06
CA ASN A 431 -0.61 17.33 -19.56
C ASN A 431 -0.78 16.01 -18.78
N LEU A 432 -1.88 15.87 -18.05
CA LEU A 432 -2.20 14.65 -17.28
C LEU A 432 -2.51 13.49 -18.23
N VAL A 433 -3.39 13.72 -19.21
CA VAL A 433 -3.78 12.72 -20.22
C VAL A 433 -2.59 12.32 -21.08
N GLU A 434 -1.81 13.29 -21.59
CA GLU A 434 -0.60 13.02 -22.36
C GLU A 434 0.42 12.22 -21.53
N GLY A 435 0.64 12.65 -20.27
CA GLY A 435 1.57 11.99 -19.37
C GLY A 435 1.17 10.56 -19.02
N TYR A 436 -0.13 10.29 -18.85
CA TYR A 436 -0.67 8.94 -18.67
C TYR A 436 -0.45 8.10 -19.93
N GLY A 437 -0.84 8.61 -21.11
CA GLY A 437 -0.69 7.92 -22.39
C GLY A 437 0.76 7.56 -22.72
N ASP A 438 1.71 8.44 -22.41
CA ASP A 438 3.15 8.16 -22.59
C ASP A 438 3.63 7.03 -21.68
N CYS A 439 3.20 7.02 -20.42
CA CYS A 439 3.56 5.96 -19.47
C CYS A 439 2.95 4.62 -19.88
N LEU A 440 1.68 4.62 -20.30
CA LEU A 440 0.98 3.43 -20.78
C LEU A 440 1.70 2.82 -21.99
N LYS A 441 2.04 3.64 -23.00
CA LYS A 441 2.80 3.19 -24.18
C LYS A 441 4.16 2.60 -23.82
N ALA A 442 4.80 3.09 -22.76
CA ALA A 442 6.11 2.60 -22.35
C ALA A 442 6.06 1.20 -21.69
N VAL A 443 4.94 0.84 -21.07
CA VAL A 443 4.77 -0.46 -20.39
C VAL A 443 4.00 -1.48 -21.22
N ALA A 444 3.11 -1.02 -22.11
CA ALA A 444 2.34 -1.88 -22.99
C ALA A 444 3.26 -2.63 -23.97
N ARG A 445 3.03 -3.95 -24.09
CA ARG A 445 3.82 -4.86 -24.96
C ARG A 445 3.00 -5.50 -26.07
N ARG A 446 1.75 -5.09 -26.17
CA ARG A 446 0.73 -5.56 -27.09
C ARG A 446 -0.25 -4.42 -27.35
N PRO A 447 -1.06 -4.50 -28.42
CA PRO A 447 -2.29 -3.73 -28.53
C PRO A 447 -3.15 -3.90 -27.28
N LEU A 448 -3.83 -2.84 -26.86
CA LEU A 448 -4.58 -2.82 -25.61
C LEU A 448 -5.87 -3.64 -25.73
N GLU A 449 -6.43 -3.73 -26.94
CA GLU A 449 -7.59 -4.53 -27.32
C GLU A 449 -7.34 -6.04 -27.31
N ASP A 450 -6.08 -6.48 -27.31
CA ASP A 450 -5.70 -7.90 -27.41
C ASP A 450 -5.74 -8.64 -26.06
N GLY A 451 -6.15 -7.98 -24.97
CA GLY A 451 -6.20 -8.58 -23.64
C GLY A 451 -6.52 -7.59 -22.53
N SER A 452 -6.66 -8.13 -21.32
CA SER A 452 -6.91 -7.37 -20.10
C SER A 452 -5.78 -7.57 -19.08
N GLY A 453 -5.79 -6.77 -18.00
CA GLY A 453 -4.92 -6.95 -16.85
C GLY A 453 -3.57 -6.24 -16.93
N LEU A 454 -3.31 -5.44 -17.98
CA LEU A 454 -2.19 -4.50 -17.95
C LEU A 454 -2.45 -3.45 -16.86
N HIS A 455 -3.65 -2.89 -16.80
CA HIS A 455 -4.07 -2.03 -15.69
C HIS A 455 -4.57 -2.87 -14.52
N SER A 456 -3.93 -2.74 -13.37
CA SER A 456 -4.28 -3.49 -12.16
C SER A 456 -5.20 -2.67 -11.26
N TRP A 457 -4.83 -1.42 -11.00
CA TRP A 457 -5.54 -0.52 -10.08
C TRP A 457 -5.50 0.93 -10.56
N PHE A 458 -6.57 1.66 -10.28
CA PHE A 458 -6.62 3.12 -10.34
C PHE A 458 -6.80 3.68 -8.95
N SER A 459 -5.95 4.61 -8.52
CA SER A 459 -5.98 5.09 -7.14
C SER A 459 -6.08 6.60 -7.02
N LEU A 460 -6.86 7.06 -6.04
CA LEU A 460 -6.97 8.45 -5.63
C LEU A 460 -6.36 8.63 -4.25
N ARG A 461 -5.47 9.62 -4.11
CA ARG A 461 -4.86 9.98 -2.82
C ARG A 461 -4.85 11.49 -2.66
N ASP A 462 -5.25 11.94 -1.48
CA ASP A 462 -4.83 13.22 -0.93
C ASP A 462 -3.69 12.98 0.04
N SER A 463 -2.61 13.72 -0.16
CA SER A 463 -1.51 13.76 0.78
C SER A 463 -1.24 15.20 1.14
N LYS A 464 -1.07 15.49 2.43
CA LYS A 464 -0.61 16.82 2.85
C LYS A 464 0.77 17.15 2.29
N LYS A 465 1.60 16.13 2.09
CA LYS A 465 2.98 16.24 1.60
C LYS A 465 3.06 16.38 0.09
N HIS A 466 2.23 15.65 -0.66
CA HIS A 466 2.33 15.54 -2.11
C HIS A 466 1.17 16.21 -2.88
N GLY A 467 0.13 16.64 -2.18
CA GLY A 467 -1.12 17.12 -2.75
C GLY A 467 -2.00 15.98 -3.27
N ASP A 468 -2.97 16.35 -4.11
CA ASP A 468 -3.86 15.42 -4.78
C ASP A 468 -3.11 14.65 -5.88
N MET A 469 -3.09 13.33 -5.76
CA MET A 469 -2.40 12.42 -6.66
C MET A 469 -3.38 11.39 -7.23
N VAL A 470 -3.24 11.10 -8.51
CA VAL A 470 -3.82 9.91 -9.14
C VAL A 470 -2.71 8.91 -9.36
N THR A 471 -2.95 7.62 -9.10
CA THR A 471 -1.96 6.57 -9.34
C THR A 471 -2.54 5.48 -10.23
N VAL A 472 -1.83 5.14 -11.30
CA VAL A 472 -2.17 4.00 -12.15
C VAL A 472 -1.16 2.88 -11.90
N HIS A 473 -1.65 1.68 -11.62
CA HIS A 473 -0.85 0.48 -11.42
C HIS A 473 -0.83 -0.37 -12.68
N PHE A 474 0.36 -0.74 -13.11
CA PHE A 474 0.60 -1.53 -14.31
C PHE A 474 1.19 -2.89 -13.95
N SER A 475 0.53 -3.96 -14.39
CA SER A 475 1.15 -5.28 -14.43
C SER A 475 2.35 -5.26 -15.36
N THR A 476 3.36 -6.06 -15.05
CA THR A 476 4.49 -6.23 -15.96
C THR A 476 4.19 -7.18 -17.13
N GLU A 477 3.04 -7.86 -17.11
CA GLU A 477 2.64 -8.90 -18.07
C GLU A 477 3.73 -9.92 -18.35
N MET A 478 4.53 -10.24 -17.31
CA MET A 478 5.67 -11.13 -17.41
C MET A 478 5.26 -12.52 -17.87
N TYR A 479 4.04 -12.98 -17.61
CA TYR A 479 3.53 -14.25 -18.11
C TYR A 479 2.39 -14.12 -19.13
N GLY A 480 2.26 -12.94 -19.73
CA GLY A 480 1.21 -12.62 -20.70
C GLY A 480 0.04 -11.86 -20.08
N ALA A 481 -0.85 -11.47 -20.97
CA ALA A 481 -2.08 -10.77 -20.63
C ALA A 481 -3.13 -11.73 -20.05
N LEU A 482 -4.09 -11.19 -19.32
CA LEU A 482 -5.33 -11.92 -19.08
C LEU A 482 -6.14 -11.95 -20.39
N PRO A 483 -6.94 -13.01 -20.62
CA PRO A 483 -7.82 -13.05 -21.78
C PRO A 483 -8.77 -11.85 -21.82
N VAL A 484 -9.21 -11.52 -23.03
CA VAL A 484 -10.33 -10.61 -23.25
C VAL A 484 -11.60 -11.22 -22.64
N ARG A 485 -12.41 -10.41 -21.95
CA ARG A 485 -13.64 -10.91 -21.30
C ARG A 485 -14.84 -10.80 -22.24
N GLU A 486 -15.45 -11.93 -22.60
CA GLU A 486 -16.58 -11.97 -23.55
C GLU A 486 -17.86 -11.29 -23.04
N SER A 487 -18.03 -11.18 -21.71
CA SER A 487 -19.07 -10.36 -21.08
C SER A 487 -18.62 -9.85 -19.71
N VAL A 488 -18.89 -8.58 -19.41
CA VAL A 488 -18.63 -7.98 -18.08
C VAL A 488 -19.72 -8.39 -17.07
N SER A 489 -20.81 -9.01 -17.53
CA SER A 489 -22.07 -9.15 -16.79
C SER A 489 -22.51 -10.57 -16.40
N GLU A 490 -21.80 -11.65 -16.74
CA GLU A 490 -22.27 -13.03 -16.43
C GLU A 490 -21.51 -13.74 -15.31
N GLU A 491 -20.23 -13.44 -15.04
CA GLU A 491 -19.46 -14.14 -13.99
C GLU A 491 -19.60 -13.53 -12.58
N VAL A 492 -20.40 -12.47 -12.42
CA VAL A 492 -20.52 -11.71 -11.17
C VAL A 492 -21.69 -12.22 -10.29
N ASN A 493 -22.42 -13.24 -10.76
CA ASN A 493 -23.61 -13.80 -10.09
C ASN A 493 -23.50 -15.31 -9.76
N GLU A 494 -22.37 -15.98 -9.98
CA GLU A 494 -22.16 -17.39 -9.60
C GLU A 494 -21.30 -17.55 -8.36
#